data_AF-A0A7J4L291-F1
#
_entry.id   AF-A0A7J4L291-F1
#
_cell.length_a   1.000
_cell.length_b   1.000
_cell.length_c   1.000
_cell.angle_alpha   90.00
_cell.angle_beta   90.00
_cell.angle_gamma   90.00
#
_symmetry.space_group_name_H-M   'P 1'
#
loop_
_entity.id
_entity.type
_entity.pdbx_description
1 polymer ?
#
loop_
_entity_poly.entity_id
_entity_poly.type
_entity_poly.pdbx_seq_one_letter_code
_entity_poly.pdbx_strand_id
1 'polypeptide(L)'
;MVRERFRSSRYVAAAVITVLVFLLGVLLGLVIENERVTAIQRQNHQQQIEFSSLQLQYQYVDQLSLEQNCPALLKAFDRAVESLENSRLKLEYYTQNANTINKQDFEAMEGEYTLAQVRFWLFAKRSKQICNNDIVPIIYFFSTKKECPDCDQQAFILTYLKKLLDDKLLNFALDGRREDEPMITILKSSYNVTSYPTIIIGDRVYEGFVSKEDILKEVCSQYKSPGNLCIPYLNMTQNQSVMMNESIVPLNGTIHNKSIKNLTAILKNASQRKSSQT
;
A
#
# COMPACT_ATOMS: atom_id res chain seq x y z
N MET A 1 2.29 -48.69 -74.79
CA MET A 1 2.91 -47.66 -73.90
C MET A 1 2.74 -46.30 -74.55
N VAL A 2 1.70 -45.55 -74.16
CA VAL A 2 1.44 -44.21 -74.69
C VAL A 2 2.21 -43.22 -73.81
N ARG A 3 3.29 -42.65 -74.36
CA ARG A 3 4.07 -41.59 -73.71
C ARG A 3 3.40 -40.26 -74.02
N GLU A 4 2.44 -39.86 -73.19
CA GLU A 4 1.89 -38.51 -73.25
C GLU A 4 3.04 -37.51 -73.03
N ARG A 5 3.32 -36.66 -74.03
CA ARG A 5 4.21 -35.52 -73.87
C ARG A 5 3.52 -34.53 -72.94
N PHE A 6 3.74 -34.71 -71.64
CA PHE A 6 3.29 -33.81 -70.59
C PHE A 6 3.68 -32.38 -70.97
N ARG A 7 2.69 -31.50 -71.16
CA ARG A 7 2.89 -30.11 -71.57
C ARG A 7 3.37 -29.30 -70.37
N SER A 8 4.60 -29.59 -69.92
CA SER A 8 5.26 -29.14 -68.68
C SER A 8 5.14 -27.63 -68.42
N SER A 9 5.09 -26.83 -69.48
CA SER A 9 4.94 -25.36 -69.42
C SER A 9 3.72 -24.87 -68.61
N ARG A 10 2.58 -25.60 -68.62
CA ARG A 10 1.38 -25.17 -67.87
C ARG A 10 1.52 -25.38 -66.37
N TYR A 11 2.15 -26.47 -65.95
CA TYR A 11 2.37 -26.77 -64.53
C TYR A 11 3.46 -25.88 -63.93
N VAL A 12 4.50 -25.55 -64.71
CA VAL A 12 5.53 -24.58 -64.30
C VAL A 12 4.92 -23.19 -64.10
N ALA A 13 4.03 -22.74 -64.99
CA ALA A 13 3.35 -21.45 -64.83
C ALA A 13 2.50 -21.38 -63.54
N ALA A 14 1.77 -22.44 -63.22
CA ALA A 14 1.00 -22.51 -61.97
C ALA A 14 1.90 -22.47 -60.74
N ALA A 15 3.02 -23.21 -60.74
CA ALA A 15 3.99 -23.20 -59.64
C ALA A 15 4.59 -21.81 -59.40
N VAL A 16 4.93 -21.07 -60.47
CA VAL A 16 5.45 -19.70 -60.36
C VAL A 16 4.42 -18.76 -59.74
N ILE A 17 3.15 -18.87 -60.13
CA ILE A 17 2.07 -18.05 -59.57
C ILE A 17 1.87 -18.35 -58.07
N THR A 18 1.85 -19.62 -57.67
CA THR A 18 1.72 -20.00 -56.26
C THR A 18 2.90 -19.49 -55.43
N VAL A 19 4.13 -19.59 -55.94
CA VAL A 19 5.33 -19.07 -55.26
C VAL A 19 5.27 -17.55 -55.12
N LEU A 20 4.80 -16.82 -56.14
CA LEU A 20 4.62 -15.37 -56.07
C LEU A 20 3.59 -14.96 -55.02
N VAL A 21 2.42 -15.61 -54.99
CA VAL A 21 1.38 -15.33 -54.00
C VAL A 21 1.86 -15.65 -52.59
N PHE A 22 2.59 -16.76 -52.42
CA PHE A 22 3.20 -17.13 -51.14
C PHE A 22 4.24 -16.09 -50.69
N LEU A 23 5.13 -15.65 -51.58
CA LEU A 23 6.12 -14.60 -51.29
C LEU A 23 5.45 -13.28 -50.88
N LEU A 24 4.38 -12.87 -51.58
CA LEU A 24 3.61 -11.69 -51.21
C LEU A 24 2.98 -11.82 -49.82
N GLY A 25 2.39 -12.98 -49.52
CA GLY A 25 1.84 -13.27 -48.19
C GLY A 25 2.88 -13.22 -47.08
N VAL A 26 4.08 -13.77 -47.32
CA VAL A 26 5.19 -13.73 -46.35
C VAL A 26 5.68 -12.30 -46.15
N LEU A 27 5.87 -11.52 -47.22
CA LEU A 27 6.31 -10.12 -47.10
C LEU A 27 5.29 -9.27 -46.31
N LEU A 28 4.00 -9.44 -46.56
CA LEU A 28 2.95 -8.76 -45.79
C LEU A 28 2.94 -9.22 -44.33
N GLY A 29 3.10 -10.52 -44.08
CA GLY A 29 3.19 -11.07 -42.72
C GLY A 29 4.34 -10.47 -41.93
N LEU A 30 5.52 -10.35 -42.55
CA LEU A 30 6.70 -9.77 -41.92
C LEU A 30 6.52 -8.28 -41.57
N VAL A 31 5.82 -7.51 -42.41
CA VAL A 31 5.53 -6.09 -42.12
C VAL A 31 4.59 -5.95 -40.92
N ILE A 32 3.52 -6.76 -40.85
CA ILE A 32 2.56 -6.72 -39.73
C ILE A 32 3.21 -7.17 -38.41
N GLU A 33 4.05 -8.20 -38.47
CA GLU A 33 4.77 -8.69 -37.29
C GLU A 33 5.71 -7.61 -36.73
N ASN A 34 6.40 -6.88 -37.60
CA ASN A 34 7.33 -5.84 -37.16
C ASN A 34 6.64 -4.68 -36.42
N GLU A 35 5.44 -4.28 -36.86
CA GLU A 35 4.65 -3.25 -36.16
C GLU A 35 4.16 -3.73 -34.79
N ARG A 36 3.69 -4.98 -34.69
CA ARG A 36 3.24 -5.57 -33.41
C ARG A 36 4.39 -5.71 -32.42
N VAL A 37 5.53 -6.23 -32.86
CA VAL A 37 6.73 -6.37 -32.03
C VAL A 37 7.22 -5.00 -31.55
N THR A 38 7.24 -3.99 -32.44
CA THR A 38 7.67 -2.64 -32.07
C THR A 38 6.70 -1.97 -31.09
N ALA A 39 5.39 -2.16 -31.24
CA ALA A 39 4.40 -1.63 -30.30
C ALA A 39 4.57 -2.22 -28.88
N ILE A 40 4.72 -3.54 -28.78
CA ILE A 40 4.97 -4.23 -27.50
C ILE A 40 6.29 -3.78 -26.88
N GLN A 41 7.35 -3.67 -27.69
CA GLN A 41 8.65 -3.18 -27.21
C GLN A 41 8.58 -1.74 -26.71
N ARG A 42 7.85 -0.85 -27.38
CA ARG A 42 7.65 0.54 -26.94
C ARG A 42 6.90 0.61 -25.61
N GLN A 43 5.84 -0.17 -25.45
CA GLN A 43 5.08 -0.22 -24.20
C GLN A 43 5.94 -0.74 -23.04
N ASN A 44 6.67 -1.85 -23.25
CA ASN A 44 7.59 -2.38 -22.25
C ASN A 44 8.69 -1.38 -21.89
N HIS A 45 9.22 -0.66 -22.88
CA HIS A 45 10.25 0.35 -22.65
C HIS A 45 9.72 1.54 -21.84
N GLN A 46 8.50 2.02 -22.15
CA GLN A 46 7.86 3.08 -21.37
C GLN A 46 7.62 2.65 -19.92
N GLN A 47 7.09 1.45 -19.70
CA GLN A 47 6.90 0.89 -18.36
C GLN A 47 8.22 0.77 -17.59
N GLN A 48 9.31 0.37 -18.25
CA GLN A 48 10.63 0.32 -17.63
C GLN A 48 11.13 1.70 -17.21
N ILE A 49 10.91 2.74 -18.03
CA ILE A 49 11.29 4.11 -17.69
C ILE A 49 10.47 4.60 -16.50
N GLU A 50 9.16 4.38 -16.49
CA GLU A 50 8.27 4.76 -15.40
C GLU A 50 8.66 4.07 -14.09
N PHE A 51 8.90 2.75 -14.14
CA PHE A 51 9.36 1.98 -12.99
C PHE A 51 10.71 2.50 -12.46
N SER A 52 11.67 2.74 -13.36
CA SER A 52 13.00 3.26 -13.00
C SER A 52 12.91 4.65 -12.38
N SER A 53 12.05 5.52 -12.93
CA SER A 53 11.79 6.85 -12.38
C SER A 53 11.21 6.77 -10.96
N LEU A 54 10.23 5.89 -10.74
CA LEU A 54 9.65 5.67 -9.42
C LEU A 54 10.68 5.13 -8.43
N GLN A 55 11.51 4.17 -8.84
CA GLN A 55 12.59 3.64 -8.02
C GLN A 55 13.58 4.72 -7.63
N LEU A 56 14.02 5.56 -8.58
CA LEU A 56 14.93 6.67 -8.31
C LEU A 56 14.30 7.72 -7.39
N GLN A 57 13.01 8.02 -7.56
CA GLN A 57 12.28 8.91 -6.65
C GLN A 57 12.28 8.37 -5.22
N TYR A 58 12.02 7.07 -5.03
CA TYR A 58 12.10 6.43 -3.71
C TYR A 58 13.50 6.47 -3.11
N GLN A 59 14.52 6.14 -3.91
CA GLN A 59 15.91 6.21 -3.47
C GLN A 59 16.32 7.63 -3.10
N TYR A 60 15.85 8.64 -3.85
CA TYR A 60 16.09 10.04 -3.55
C TYR A 60 15.40 10.48 -2.27
N VAL A 61 14.14 10.08 -2.03
CA VAL A 61 13.43 10.32 -0.76
C VAL A 61 14.18 9.68 0.41
N ASP A 62 14.71 8.47 0.25
CA ASP A 62 15.50 7.81 1.28
C ASP A 62 16.83 8.53 1.54
N GLN A 63 17.53 8.96 0.48
CA GLN A 63 18.74 9.78 0.59
C GLN A 63 18.48 11.09 1.34
N LEU A 64 17.42 11.83 0.98
CA LEU A 64 17.03 13.05 1.70
C LEU A 64 16.71 12.78 3.17
N SER A 65 16.15 11.61 3.46
CA SER A 65 15.87 11.18 4.83
C SER A 65 17.15 10.93 5.63
N LEU A 66 18.17 10.31 5.01
CA LEU A 66 19.48 10.08 5.62
C LEU A 66 20.23 11.39 5.87
N GLU A 67 20.12 12.36 4.96
CA GLU A 67 20.67 13.71 5.09
C GLU A 67 19.89 14.59 6.07
N GLN A 68 18.74 14.13 6.57
CA GLN A 68 17.80 14.90 7.39
C GLN A 68 17.38 16.22 6.74
N ASN A 69 17.35 16.26 5.39
CA ASN A 69 17.02 17.45 4.62
C ASN A 69 15.51 17.63 4.50
N CYS A 70 14.91 18.10 5.60
CA CYS A 70 13.46 18.26 5.70
C CYS A 70 12.83 19.22 4.69
N PRO A 71 13.41 20.40 4.39
CA PRO A 71 12.82 21.30 3.39
C PRO A 71 12.71 20.64 2.00
N ALA A 72 13.73 19.90 1.57
CA ALA A 72 13.69 19.18 0.31
C ALA A 72 12.70 18.00 0.34
N LEU A 73 12.66 17.27 1.45
CA LEU A 73 11.74 16.15 1.65
C LEU A 73 10.27 16.60 1.62
N LEU A 74 9.93 17.70 2.29
CA LEU A 74 8.59 18.27 2.29
C LEU A 74 8.20 18.78 0.89
N LYS A 75 9.12 19.42 0.17
CA LYS A 75 8.86 19.85 -1.21
C LYS A 75 8.60 18.66 -2.15
N ALA A 76 9.31 17.54 -1.96
CA ALA A 76 9.05 16.31 -2.71
C ALA A 76 7.72 15.67 -2.29
N PHE A 77 7.36 15.75 -1.01
CA PHE A 77 6.09 15.29 -0.47
C PHE A 77 4.91 16.05 -1.08
N ASP A 78 4.98 17.38 -1.16
CA ASP A 78 3.93 18.23 -1.74
C ASP A 78 3.66 17.88 -3.22
N ARG A 79 4.71 17.55 -3.99
CA ARG A 79 4.53 17.07 -5.37
C ARG A 79 3.85 15.70 -5.44
N ALA A 80 4.13 14.83 -4.47
CA ALA A 80 3.48 13.54 -4.38
C ALA A 80 1.98 13.68 -4.02
N VAL A 81 1.62 14.67 -3.19
CA VAL A 81 0.20 15.05 -2.93
C VAL A 81 -0.49 15.41 -4.25
N GLU A 82 0.10 16.32 -5.03
CA GLU A 82 -0.48 16.77 -6.29
C GLU A 82 -0.68 15.62 -7.27
N SER A 83 0.30 14.71 -7.38
CA SER A 83 0.18 13.51 -8.20
C SER A 83 -0.96 12.59 -7.74
N LEU A 84 -1.12 12.39 -6.43
CA LEU A 84 -2.19 11.54 -5.89
C LEU A 84 -3.57 12.16 -6.15
N GLU A 85 -3.71 13.47 -5.95
CA GLU A 85 -4.97 14.18 -6.23
C GLU A 85 -5.32 14.10 -7.72
N ASN A 86 -4.36 14.23 -8.62
CA ASN A 86 -4.59 14.03 -10.05
C ASN A 86 -5.09 12.61 -10.37
N SER A 87 -4.50 11.57 -9.76
CA SER A 87 -4.99 10.20 -9.89
C SER A 87 -6.40 10.02 -9.32
N ARG A 88 -6.71 10.64 -8.18
CA ARG A 88 -8.05 10.62 -7.57
C ARG A 88 -9.09 11.28 -8.46
N LEU A 89 -8.81 12.47 -8.97
CA LEU A 89 -9.70 13.22 -9.87
C LEU A 89 -9.96 12.47 -11.17
N LYS A 90 -8.92 11.82 -11.72
CA LYS A 90 -9.08 10.92 -12.86
C LYS A 90 -10.03 9.78 -12.51
N LEU A 91 -9.81 9.04 -11.42
CA LEU A 91 -10.70 7.94 -11.05
C LEU A 91 -12.16 8.40 -10.81
N GLU A 92 -12.34 9.55 -10.16
CA GLU A 92 -13.66 10.14 -9.90
C GLU A 92 -14.40 10.49 -11.20
N TYR A 93 -13.71 11.17 -12.13
CA TYR A 93 -14.25 11.49 -13.45
C TYR A 93 -14.73 10.23 -14.17
N TYR A 94 -13.91 9.17 -14.19
CA TYR A 94 -14.28 7.91 -14.85
C TYR A 94 -15.45 7.20 -14.17
N THR A 95 -15.53 7.27 -12.84
CA THR A 95 -16.64 6.67 -12.07
C THR A 95 -17.97 7.37 -12.37
N GLN A 96 -17.96 8.70 -12.50
CA GLN A 96 -19.15 9.49 -12.85
C GLN A 96 -19.58 9.28 -14.31
N ASN A 97 -18.65 8.88 -15.18
CA ASN A 97 -18.87 8.63 -16.61
C ASN A 97 -18.91 7.12 -16.96
N ALA A 98 -19.12 6.23 -15.97
CA ALA A 98 -18.98 4.78 -16.10
C ALA A 98 -19.84 4.11 -17.19
N ASN A 99 -20.89 4.76 -17.69
CA ASN A 99 -21.74 4.23 -18.77
C ASN A 99 -21.04 4.10 -20.14
N THR A 100 -19.82 4.62 -20.31
CA THR A 100 -19.08 4.60 -21.59
C THR A 100 -17.74 3.86 -21.56
N ILE A 101 -17.37 3.19 -20.46
CA ILE A 101 -16.00 2.71 -20.23
C ILE A 101 -15.94 1.18 -20.06
N ASN A 102 -14.86 0.58 -20.58
CA ASN A 102 -14.56 -0.85 -20.41
C ASN A 102 -14.17 -1.15 -18.94
N LYS A 103 -14.76 -2.20 -18.37
CA LYS A 103 -14.46 -2.70 -17.02
C LYS A 103 -12.96 -2.89 -16.75
N GLN A 104 -12.21 -3.38 -17.74
CA GLN A 104 -10.77 -3.64 -17.60
C GLN A 104 -9.96 -2.36 -17.38
N ASP A 105 -10.29 -1.29 -18.11
CA ASP A 105 -9.60 -0.01 -17.97
C ASP A 105 -9.89 0.62 -16.60
N PHE A 106 -11.13 0.45 -16.11
CA PHE A 106 -11.51 0.90 -14.78
C PHE A 106 -10.77 0.14 -13.66
N GLU A 107 -10.72 -1.19 -13.74
CA GLU A 107 -9.99 -2.04 -12.78
C GLU A 107 -8.48 -1.69 -12.74
N ALA A 108 -7.89 -1.36 -13.90
CA ALA A 108 -6.50 -0.90 -13.99
C ALA A 108 -6.31 0.46 -13.29
N MET A 109 -7.19 1.43 -13.52
CA MET A 109 -7.13 2.74 -12.86
C MET A 109 -7.32 2.68 -11.35
N GLU A 110 -8.23 1.81 -10.87
CA GLU A 110 -8.36 1.55 -9.44
C GLU A 110 -7.07 0.96 -8.85
N GLY A 111 -6.37 0.12 -9.60
CA GLY A 111 -5.08 -0.45 -9.20
C GLY A 111 -3.99 0.62 -9.12
N GLU A 112 -3.88 1.47 -10.15
CA GLU A 112 -2.97 2.62 -10.16
C GLU A 112 -3.23 3.54 -8.97
N TYR A 113 -4.49 3.86 -8.68
CA TYR A 113 -4.87 4.70 -7.56
C TYR A 113 -4.55 4.03 -6.21
N THR A 114 -4.83 2.74 -6.07
CA THR A 114 -4.50 1.96 -4.86
C THR A 114 -2.99 1.99 -4.58
N LEU A 115 -2.18 1.76 -5.62
CA LEU A 115 -0.73 1.80 -5.50
C LEU A 115 -0.23 3.21 -5.19
N ALA A 116 -0.79 4.25 -5.82
CA ALA A 116 -0.48 5.64 -5.51
C ALA A 116 -0.78 5.99 -4.04
N GLN A 117 -1.91 5.52 -3.49
CA GLN A 117 -2.24 5.71 -2.07
C GLN A 117 -1.22 5.04 -1.15
N VAL A 118 -0.87 3.77 -1.39
CA VAL A 118 0.14 3.05 -0.59
C VAL A 118 1.49 3.75 -0.64
N ARG A 119 1.89 4.21 -1.84
CA ARG A 119 3.12 4.96 -2.04
C ARG A 119 3.16 6.26 -1.25
N PHE A 120 2.06 7.02 -1.30
CA PHE A 120 1.95 8.29 -0.60
C PHE A 120 1.86 8.09 0.92
N TRP A 121 1.23 7.02 1.40
CA TRP A 121 1.25 6.63 2.81
C TRP A 121 2.66 6.35 3.32
N LEU A 122 3.47 5.57 2.56
CA LEU A 122 4.87 5.31 2.91
C LEU A 122 5.68 6.60 3.00
N PHE A 123 5.47 7.52 2.06
CA PHE A 123 6.11 8.84 2.09
C PHE A 123 5.65 9.61 3.32
N ALA A 124 4.35 9.74 3.59
CA ALA A 124 3.84 10.44 4.77
C ALA A 124 4.44 9.88 6.07
N LYS A 125 4.53 8.54 6.19
CA LYS A 125 5.19 7.89 7.33
C LYS A 125 6.65 8.30 7.46
N ARG A 126 7.41 8.30 6.35
CA ARG A 126 8.82 8.71 6.32
C ARG A 126 9.01 10.20 6.65
N SER A 127 8.19 11.07 6.05
CA SER A 127 8.17 12.51 6.30
C SER A 127 7.93 12.81 7.78
N LYS A 128 6.94 12.13 8.39
CA LYS A 128 6.68 12.23 9.83
C LYS A 128 7.87 11.80 10.67
N GLN A 129 8.49 10.67 10.36
CA GLN A 129 9.62 10.15 11.13
C GLN A 129 10.84 11.09 11.12
N ILE A 130 11.16 11.67 9.97
CA ILE A 130 12.37 12.48 9.80
C ILE A 130 12.12 13.94 10.21
N CYS A 131 11.03 14.53 9.74
CA CYS A 131 10.75 15.95 9.93
C CYS A 131 9.87 16.23 11.13
N ASN A 132 9.27 15.18 11.69
CA ASN A 132 8.55 15.24 12.96
C ASN A 132 7.50 16.37 12.90
N ASN A 133 6.76 16.39 11.79
CA ASN A 133 5.67 17.30 11.48
C ASN A 133 4.34 16.77 12.03
N ASP A 134 3.30 17.60 12.00
CA ASP A 134 1.98 17.29 12.54
C ASP A 134 1.10 16.51 11.54
N ILE A 135 1.68 15.68 10.66
CA ILE A 135 0.85 14.83 9.80
C ILE A 135 0.58 13.50 10.49
N VAL A 136 -0.62 12.98 10.37
CA VAL A 136 -1.02 11.66 10.86
C VAL A 136 -1.60 10.88 9.67
N PRO A 137 -0.80 9.98 9.07
CA PRO A 137 -1.32 9.09 8.05
C PRO A 137 -2.14 7.96 8.69
N ILE A 138 -3.35 7.75 8.18
CA ILE A 138 -4.22 6.64 8.58
C ILE A 138 -4.49 5.73 7.39
N ILE A 139 -4.42 4.42 7.59
CA ILE A 139 -4.94 3.45 6.61
C ILE A 139 -6.34 3.06 7.05
N TYR A 140 -7.28 3.09 6.12
CA TYR A 140 -8.64 2.61 6.28
C TYR A 140 -8.89 1.47 5.31
N PHE A 141 -8.94 0.24 5.82
CA PHE A 141 -9.34 -0.93 5.07
C PHE A 141 -10.86 -1.08 5.08
N PHE A 142 -11.45 -1.14 3.89
CA PHE A 142 -12.88 -1.32 3.68
C PHE A 142 -13.18 -2.56 2.82
N SER A 143 -14.45 -2.98 2.79
CA SER A 143 -14.95 -4.03 1.91
C SER A 143 -16.36 -3.68 1.41
N THR A 144 -17.05 -4.62 0.75
CA THR A 144 -18.45 -4.46 0.33
C THR A 144 -19.40 -4.21 1.49
N LYS A 145 -20.55 -3.62 1.19
CA LYS A 145 -21.63 -3.41 2.17
C LYS A 145 -22.07 -4.67 2.93
N LYS A 146 -21.95 -5.85 2.29
CA LYS A 146 -22.32 -7.14 2.89
C LYS A 146 -21.31 -7.58 3.94
N GLU A 147 -20.02 -7.43 3.66
CA GLU A 147 -18.93 -7.80 4.57
C GLU A 147 -18.62 -6.70 5.59
N CYS A 148 -19.00 -5.46 5.29
CA CYS A 148 -18.75 -4.29 6.10
C CYS A 148 -19.98 -3.34 6.09
N PRO A 149 -20.99 -3.62 6.93
CA PRO A 149 -22.17 -2.76 7.03
C PRO A 149 -21.83 -1.32 7.45
N ASP A 150 -20.80 -1.16 8.29
CA ASP A 150 -20.41 0.11 8.90
C ASP A 150 -19.39 0.92 8.08
N CYS A 151 -18.90 0.37 6.96
CA CYS A 151 -17.85 1.02 6.16
C CYS A 151 -18.25 2.42 5.65
N ASP A 152 -19.50 2.61 5.25
CA ASP A 152 -19.98 3.92 4.77
C ASP A 152 -19.98 4.96 5.91
N GLN A 153 -20.41 4.54 7.10
CA GLN A 153 -20.44 5.41 8.27
C GLN A 153 -19.02 5.74 8.75
N GLN A 154 -18.12 4.76 8.71
CA GLN A 154 -16.71 4.97 9.02
C GLN A 154 -16.06 5.95 8.03
N ALA A 155 -16.28 5.76 6.73
CA ALA A 155 -15.78 6.64 5.67
C ALA A 155 -16.30 8.09 5.83
N PHE A 156 -17.57 8.24 6.23
CA PHE A 156 -18.14 9.55 6.53
C PHE A 156 -17.41 10.26 7.69
N ILE A 157 -17.14 9.55 8.79
CA ILE A 157 -16.39 10.09 9.93
C ILE A 157 -14.99 10.50 9.51
N LEU A 158 -14.27 9.65 8.77
CA LEU A 158 -12.92 9.95 8.31
C LEU A 158 -12.89 11.17 7.38
N THR A 159 -13.86 11.27 6.47
CA THR A 159 -14.01 12.43 5.56
C THR A 159 -14.29 13.71 6.35
N TYR A 160 -15.18 13.64 7.35
CA TYR A 160 -15.46 14.77 8.23
C TYR A 160 -14.22 15.21 9.01
N LEU A 161 -13.47 14.27 9.58
CA LEU A 161 -12.23 14.56 10.31
C LEU A 161 -11.15 15.14 9.40
N LYS A 162 -11.01 14.65 8.16
CA LYS A 162 -10.11 15.23 7.16
C LYS A 162 -10.45 16.69 6.87
N LYS A 163 -11.73 17.05 6.77
CA LYS A 163 -12.15 18.45 6.59
C LYS A 163 -11.80 19.35 7.78
N LEU A 164 -11.82 18.80 9.00
CA LEU A 164 -11.51 19.56 10.22
C LEU A 164 -10.01 19.70 10.49
N LEU A 165 -9.24 18.66 10.20
CA LEU A 165 -7.80 18.58 10.47
C LEU A 165 -6.94 18.95 9.25
N ASP A 166 -7.58 19.04 8.07
CA ASP A 166 -6.98 19.42 6.81
C ASP A 166 -5.70 18.61 6.52
N ASP A 167 -4.59 19.24 6.15
CA ASP A 167 -3.33 18.58 5.82
C ASP A 167 -2.67 17.83 6.98
N LYS A 168 -3.16 18.00 8.22
CA LYS A 168 -2.67 17.25 9.38
C LYS A 168 -3.17 15.82 9.45
N LEU A 169 -4.34 15.51 8.85
CA LEU A 169 -4.85 14.13 8.76
C LEU A 169 -4.80 13.66 7.30
N LEU A 170 -4.20 12.50 7.06
CA LEU A 170 -4.09 11.92 5.71
C LEU A 170 -4.79 10.56 5.68
N ASN A 171 -5.91 10.49 4.96
CA ASN A 171 -6.73 9.29 4.88
C ASN A 171 -6.40 8.47 3.65
N PHE A 172 -5.96 7.23 3.84
CA PHE A 172 -5.66 6.27 2.78
C PHE A 172 -6.68 5.13 2.80
N ALA A 173 -7.66 5.18 1.91
CA ALA A 173 -8.75 4.20 1.86
C ALA A 173 -8.38 3.06 0.88
N LEU A 174 -8.24 1.85 1.39
CA LEU A 174 -7.79 0.68 0.64
C LEU A 174 -8.90 -0.39 0.61
N ASP A 175 -9.27 -0.86 -0.58
CA ASP A 175 -10.21 -1.99 -0.72
C ASP A 175 -9.48 -3.27 -0.31
N GLY A 176 -9.88 -3.84 0.83
CA GLY A 176 -9.24 -5.03 1.40
C GLY A 176 -9.48 -6.32 0.60
N ARG A 177 -10.38 -6.29 -0.40
CA ARG A 177 -10.64 -7.43 -1.30
C ARG A 177 -9.72 -7.48 -2.51
N ARG A 178 -8.95 -6.42 -2.74
CA ARG A 178 -8.08 -6.27 -3.91
C ARG A 178 -6.78 -7.06 -3.75
N GLU A 179 -6.91 -8.37 -3.58
CA GLU A 179 -5.78 -9.29 -3.35
C GLU A 179 -4.95 -9.54 -4.62
N ASP A 180 -5.45 -9.13 -5.79
CA ASP A 180 -4.69 -9.01 -7.04
C ASP A 180 -3.59 -7.94 -6.95
N GLU A 181 -3.68 -7.01 -5.99
CA GLU A 181 -2.63 -6.06 -5.67
C GLU A 181 -1.77 -6.62 -4.49
N PRO A 182 -0.48 -6.96 -4.73
CA PRO A 182 0.36 -7.61 -3.72
C PRO A 182 0.61 -6.79 -2.44
N MET A 183 0.74 -5.46 -2.55
CA MET A 183 0.92 -4.57 -1.41
C MET A 183 -0.29 -4.55 -0.48
N ILE A 184 -1.52 -4.69 -1.00
CA ILE A 184 -2.71 -4.83 -0.15
C ILE A 184 -2.59 -6.09 0.72
N THR A 185 -2.20 -7.21 0.12
CA THR A 185 -2.00 -8.47 0.83
C THR A 185 -0.87 -8.38 1.87
N ILE A 186 0.24 -7.73 1.53
CA ILE A 186 1.37 -7.48 2.44
C ILE A 186 0.93 -6.63 3.63
N LEU A 187 0.23 -5.52 3.39
CA LEU A 187 -0.23 -4.62 4.46
C LEU A 187 -1.26 -5.28 5.38
N LYS A 188 -2.24 -6.02 4.82
CA LYS A 188 -3.19 -6.80 5.61
C LYS A 188 -2.46 -7.79 6.52
N SER A 189 -1.48 -8.50 5.98
CA SER A 189 -0.69 -9.48 6.72
C SER A 189 0.18 -8.82 7.80
N SER A 190 0.84 -7.70 7.50
CA SER A 190 1.74 -7.03 8.46
C SER A 190 0.99 -6.44 9.65
N TYR A 191 -0.26 -6.02 9.46
CA TYR A 191 -1.11 -5.44 10.50
C TYR A 191 -2.16 -6.41 11.03
N ASN A 192 -2.13 -7.69 10.58
CA ASN A 192 -3.09 -8.72 10.94
C ASN A 192 -4.56 -8.28 10.78
N VAL A 193 -4.88 -7.70 9.62
CA VAL A 193 -6.24 -7.21 9.31
C VAL A 193 -7.14 -8.40 8.99
N THR A 194 -8.11 -8.68 9.86
CA THR A 194 -9.01 -9.84 9.72
C THR A 194 -10.48 -9.47 9.52
N SER A 195 -10.84 -8.21 9.76
CA SER A 195 -12.21 -7.73 9.71
C SER A 195 -12.31 -6.33 9.07
N TYR A 196 -13.52 -5.92 8.71
CA TYR A 196 -13.79 -4.61 8.14
C TYR A 196 -14.95 -3.94 8.91
N PRO A 197 -14.91 -2.62 9.15
CA PRO A 197 -13.82 -1.72 8.79
C PRO A 197 -12.59 -1.95 9.68
N THR A 198 -11.39 -1.68 9.16
CA THR A 198 -10.18 -1.64 9.99
C THR A 198 -9.44 -0.34 9.76
N ILE A 199 -9.09 0.36 10.84
CA ILE A 199 -8.30 1.60 10.80
C ILE A 199 -6.95 1.36 11.45
N ILE A 200 -5.89 1.82 10.79
CA ILE A 200 -4.52 1.78 11.30
C ILE A 200 -4.05 3.22 11.48
N ILE A 201 -3.65 3.57 12.70
CA ILE A 201 -3.12 4.90 13.05
C ILE A 201 -1.76 4.69 13.72
N GLY A 202 -0.69 5.07 13.01
CA GLY A 202 0.68 4.73 13.45
C GLY A 202 0.90 3.22 13.49
N ASP A 203 1.11 2.69 14.69
CA ASP A 203 1.28 1.24 14.95
C ASP A 203 0.05 0.60 15.61
N ARG A 204 -1.02 1.36 15.83
CA ARG A 204 -2.27 0.85 16.42
C ARG A 204 -3.25 0.42 15.35
N VAL A 205 -3.87 -0.73 15.57
CA VAL A 205 -4.93 -1.30 14.71
C VAL A 205 -6.24 -1.25 15.47
N TYR A 206 -7.28 -0.72 14.82
CA TYR A 206 -8.63 -0.64 15.33
C TYR A 206 -9.54 -1.44 14.39
N GLU A 207 -10.06 -2.56 14.88
CA GLU A 207 -11.01 -3.40 14.16
C GLU A 207 -12.45 -3.00 14.49
N GLY A 208 -13.33 -3.04 13.48
CA GLY A 208 -14.72 -2.63 13.60
C GLY A 208 -14.89 -1.10 13.55
N PHE A 209 -16.14 -0.67 13.76
CA PHE A 209 -16.48 0.76 13.76
C PHE A 209 -15.76 1.50 14.90
N VAL A 210 -15.11 2.61 14.56
CA VAL A 210 -14.35 3.46 15.49
C VAL A 210 -15.00 4.83 15.57
N SER A 211 -15.30 5.26 16.80
CA SER A 211 -15.92 6.56 17.05
C SER A 211 -15.01 7.72 16.64
N LYS A 212 -15.65 8.87 16.34
CA LYS A 212 -14.93 10.11 16.04
C LYS A 212 -14.01 10.51 17.21
N GLU A 213 -14.49 10.34 18.44
CA GLU A 213 -13.77 10.67 19.67
C GLU A 213 -12.52 9.82 19.86
N ASP A 214 -12.60 8.51 19.62
CA ASP A 214 -11.45 7.60 19.74
C ASP A 214 -10.39 7.88 18.67
N ILE A 215 -10.82 8.17 17.43
CA ILE A 215 -9.91 8.58 16.36
C ILE A 215 -9.22 9.90 16.72
N LEU A 216 -9.97 10.90 17.17
CA LEU A 216 -9.41 12.19 17.57
C LEU A 216 -8.42 12.04 18.72
N LYS A 217 -8.72 11.20 19.70
CA LYS A 217 -7.80 10.94 20.82
C LYS A 217 -6.47 10.38 20.36
N GLU A 218 -6.49 9.37 19.47
CA GLU A 218 -5.25 8.80 18.95
C GLU A 218 -4.51 9.80 18.06
N VAL A 219 -5.20 10.40 17.08
CA VAL A 219 -4.61 11.35 16.12
C VAL A 219 -4.01 12.56 16.84
N CYS A 220 -4.75 13.19 17.74
CA CYS A 220 -4.31 14.38 18.46
C CYS A 220 -3.10 14.11 19.36
N SER A 221 -2.99 12.90 19.93
CA SER A 221 -1.84 12.52 20.75
C SER A 221 -0.51 12.50 19.96
N GLN A 222 -0.58 12.41 18.63
CA GLN A 222 0.58 12.39 17.75
C GLN A 222 0.95 13.75 17.17
N TYR A 223 0.21 14.82 17.49
CA TYR A 223 0.55 16.18 17.08
C TYR A 223 1.46 16.84 18.10
N LYS A 224 2.54 17.47 17.62
CA LYS A 224 3.37 18.36 18.43
C LYS A 224 2.71 19.69 18.70
N SER A 225 2.06 20.25 17.68
CA SER A 225 1.36 21.53 17.77
C SER A 225 -0.15 21.29 17.61
N PRO A 226 -0.81 20.73 18.65
CA PRO A 226 -2.23 20.44 18.62
C PRO A 226 -3.01 21.74 18.43
N GLY A 227 -3.89 21.77 17.44
CA GLY A 227 -4.83 22.88 17.27
C GLY A 227 -5.94 22.86 18.33
N ASN A 228 -6.79 23.89 18.33
CA ASN A 228 -7.89 24.04 19.31
C ASN A 228 -8.81 22.81 19.37
N LEU A 229 -9.03 22.13 18.23
CA LEU A 229 -9.83 20.91 18.16
C LEU A 229 -9.28 19.77 19.03
N CYS A 230 -7.96 19.72 19.23
CA CYS A 230 -7.27 18.63 19.94
C CYS A 230 -7.16 18.84 21.45
N ILE A 231 -7.34 20.06 21.95
CA ILE A 231 -7.19 20.40 23.37
C ILE A 231 -8.05 19.51 24.28
N PRO A 232 -9.34 19.25 23.99
CA PRO A 232 -10.18 18.40 24.84
C PRO A 232 -9.68 16.95 24.93
N TYR A 233 -9.08 16.43 23.86
CA TYR A 233 -8.72 15.01 23.73
C TYR A 233 -7.36 14.68 24.36
N LEU A 234 -6.47 15.66 24.49
CA LEU A 234 -5.18 15.52 25.18
C LEU A 234 -5.33 15.43 26.70
N ASN A 235 -6.30 16.15 27.27
CA ASN A 235 -6.57 16.14 28.71
C ASN A 235 -7.23 14.82 29.14
N MET A 236 -7.98 14.16 28.24
CA MET A 236 -8.58 12.84 28.51
C MET A 236 -7.55 11.72 28.58
N THR A 237 -6.44 11.79 27.82
CA THR A 237 -5.35 10.82 27.91
C THR A 237 -4.60 10.85 29.25
N GLN A 238 -4.53 12.01 29.92
CA GLN A 238 -3.90 12.14 31.24
C GLN A 238 -4.77 11.60 32.38
N ASN A 239 -6.09 11.72 32.32
CA ASN A 239 -6.97 11.17 33.36
C ASN A 239 -7.08 9.64 33.34
N GLN A 240 -6.79 9.00 32.20
CA GLN A 240 -6.88 7.55 32.08
C GLN A 240 -5.65 6.81 32.61
N SER A 241 -4.47 7.46 32.66
CA SER A 241 -3.31 6.95 33.40
C SER A 241 -3.48 7.11 34.92
N VAL A 242 -4.27 8.09 35.39
CA VAL A 242 -4.62 8.26 36.81
C VAL A 242 -5.59 7.16 37.28
N MET A 243 -6.57 6.78 36.46
CA MET A 243 -7.51 5.69 36.78
C MET A 243 -6.87 4.28 36.84
N MET A 244 -5.72 4.07 36.18
CA MET A 244 -4.95 2.83 36.33
C MET A 244 -4.12 2.79 37.62
N ASN A 245 -3.91 3.93 38.29
CA ASN A 245 -3.10 4.01 39.51
C ASN A 245 -3.95 3.91 40.80
N GLU A 246 -5.26 4.12 40.72
CA GLU A 246 -6.17 4.01 41.89
C GLU A 246 -6.79 2.62 42.08
N SER A 247 -6.51 1.66 41.18
CA SER A 247 -6.99 0.27 41.29
C SER A 247 -5.96 -0.71 41.88
N ILE A 248 -4.83 -0.23 42.42
CA ILE A 248 -3.88 -1.09 43.13
C ILE A 248 -4.40 -1.35 44.54
N VAL A 249 -5.25 -2.37 44.67
CA VAL A 249 -5.46 -3.05 45.96
C VAL A 249 -4.12 -3.70 46.34
N PRO A 250 -3.57 -3.44 47.55
CA PRO A 250 -2.35 -4.09 47.98
C PRO A 250 -2.61 -5.58 48.14
N LEU A 251 -2.02 -6.40 47.26
CA LEU A 251 -1.91 -7.84 47.45
C LEU A 251 -0.96 -8.11 48.63
N ASN A 252 -1.50 -8.04 49.84
CA ASN A 252 -0.87 -8.64 51.01
C ASN A 252 -1.12 -10.15 50.93
N GLY A 253 -0.31 -10.82 50.10
CA GLY A 253 -0.37 -12.25 49.85
C GLY A 253 1.03 -12.83 49.92
N THR A 254 1.29 -13.59 50.98
CA THR A 254 2.56 -14.27 51.27
C THR A 254 2.92 -15.23 50.13
N ILE A 255 3.82 -14.82 49.24
CA ILE A 255 4.32 -15.71 48.18
C ILE A 255 5.31 -16.69 48.81
N HIS A 256 4.84 -17.93 48.97
CA HIS A 256 5.64 -19.07 49.35
C HIS A 256 6.73 -19.29 48.29
N ASN A 257 7.95 -18.85 48.62
CA ASN A 257 9.15 -18.97 47.81
C ASN A 257 9.59 -20.44 47.69
N LYS A 258 9.03 -21.17 46.72
CA LYS A 258 9.44 -22.56 46.41
C LYS A 258 10.06 -22.73 45.02
N SER A 259 9.95 -21.73 44.12
CA SER A 259 10.48 -21.82 42.76
C SER A 259 11.85 -21.14 42.55
N ILE A 260 12.22 -20.14 43.37
CA ILE A 260 13.50 -19.43 43.22
C ILE A 260 14.67 -20.19 43.87
N LYS A 261 14.41 -21.04 44.87
CA LYS A 261 15.43 -21.92 45.48
C LYS A 261 15.93 -23.03 44.54
N ASN A 262 15.12 -23.47 43.57
CA ASN A 262 15.54 -24.51 42.63
C ASN A 262 16.45 -23.97 41.52
N LEU A 263 16.25 -22.74 41.04
CA LEU A 263 17.16 -22.14 40.05
C LEU A 263 18.55 -21.84 40.64
N THR A 264 18.61 -21.39 41.90
CA THR A 264 19.90 -21.13 42.57
C THR A 264 20.67 -22.41 42.91
N ALA A 265 19.98 -23.53 43.18
CA ALA A 265 20.63 -24.84 43.36
C ALA A 265 21.18 -25.42 42.05
N ILE A 266 20.47 -25.23 40.92
CA ILE A 266 20.89 -25.73 39.60
C ILE A 266 22.11 -24.94 39.08
N LEU A 267 22.15 -23.62 39.27
CA LEU A 267 23.28 -22.79 38.84
C LEU A 267 24.55 -23.01 39.68
N LYS A 268 24.41 -23.36 40.96
CA LYS A 268 25.57 -23.67 41.83
C LYS A 268 26.24 -25.00 41.45
N ASN A 269 25.45 -26.00 41.03
CA ASN A 269 25.97 -27.29 40.56
C ASN A 269 26.62 -27.23 39.16
N ALA A 270 26.20 -26.29 38.31
CA ALA A 270 26.83 -26.06 37.00
C ALA A 270 28.21 -25.37 37.12
N SER A 271 28.42 -24.57 38.16
CA SER A 271 29.71 -23.89 38.42
C SER A 271 30.78 -24.84 38.99
N GLN A 272 30.41 -25.80 39.85
CA GLN A 272 31.37 -26.75 40.43
C GLN A 272 31.82 -27.88 39.49
N ARG A 273 31.10 -28.16 38.39
CA ARG A 273 31.54 -29.16 37.39
C ARG A 273 32.60 -28.63 36.41
N LYS A 274 32.87 -27.31 36.38
CA LYS A 274 33.90 -26.71 35.52
C LYS A 274 35.28 -26.60 36.16
N SER A 275 35.44 -26.92 37.45
CA SER A 275 36.72 -26.86 38.19
C SER A 275 37.32 -28.22 38.56
N SER A 276 36.89 -29.32 37.92
CA SER A 276 37.49 -30.66 38.10
C SER A 276 37.85 -31.35 36.77
N GLN A 277 37.95 -30.57 35.68
CA GLN A 277 38.56 -30.99 34.42
C GLN A 277 39.51 -29.90 33.92
N THR A 278 40.54 -29.62 34.71
CA THR A 278 41.83 -29.05 34.27
C THR A 278 42.86 -29.29 35.37
#